data_AF-A0A060YPY7-F1
#
_entry.id   AF-A0A060YPY7-F1
#
_cell.length_a   1.000
_cell.length_b   1.000
_cell.length_c   1.000
_cell.angle_alpha   90.00
_cell.angle_beta   90.00
_cell.angle_gamma   90.00
#
_symmetry.space_group_name_H-M   'P 1'
#
loop_
_entity.id
_entity.type
_entity.pdbx_description
1 polymer ?
#
loop_
_entity_poly.entity_id
_entity_poly.type
_entity_poly.pdbx_seq_one_letter_code
_entity_poly.pdbx_strand_id
1 'polypeptide(L)'
;MVQFLVESGSDVNRGDNEGWTPLHAAASCGFIQITKYLIEHGARVGAVNSEGELPLDVATEDAMERLLKGEIKKQGVDVDLARREEERVMLADANAVLAGSGVLTPHPNTKATALHVAAAKGYIEVMK
;
A
#
# COMPACT_ATOMS: atom_id res chain seq x y z
N MET A 1 -18.41 -4.12 -15.48
CA MET A 1 -18.25 -4.66 -14.11
C MET A 1 -17.44 -3.73 -13.23
N VAL A 2 -16.14 -3.50 -13.50
CA VAL A 2 -15.30 -2.60 -12.69
C VAL A 2 -15.94 -1.23 -12.48
N GLN A 3 -16.39 -0.58 -13.57
CA GLN A 3 -17.03 0.74 -13.49
C GLN A 3 -18.25 0.75 -12.56
N PHE A 4 -19.17 -0.19 -12.79
CA PHE A 4 -20.36 -0.36 -11.96
C PHE A 4 -20.04 -0.55 -10.46
N LEU A 5 -19.00 -1.33 -10.13
CA LEU A 5 -18.60 -1.56 -8.73
C LEU A 5 -18.05 -0.28 -8.08
N VAL A 6 -17.22 0.48 -8.81
CA VAL A 6 -16.67 1.76 -8.33
C VAL A 6 -17.78 2.78 -8.15
N GLU A 7 -18.68 2.90 -9.13
CA GLU A 7 -19.84 3.80 -9.09
C GLU A 7 -20.85 3.42 -7.99
N SER A 8 -20.91 2.14 -7.59
CA SER A 8 -21.73 1.66 -6.47
C SER A 8 -21.10 1.93 -5.09
N GLY A 9 -19.98 2.66 -5.02
CA GLY A 9 -19.33 3.05 -3.78
C GLY A 9 -18.32 2.04 -3.24
N SER A 10 -17.82 1.13 -4.08
CA SER A 10 -16.70 0.26 -3.66
C SER A 10 -15.45 1.10 -3.39
N ASP A 11 -14.74 0.78 -2.31
CA ASP A 11 -13.47 1.41 -1.99
C ASP A 11 -12.38 0.97 -2.98
N VAL A 12 -12.00 1.87 -3.88
CA VAL A 12 -10.99 1.66 -4.93
C VAL A 12 -9.59 1.38 -4.38
N ASN A 13 -9.36 1.69 -3.10
CA ASN A 13 -8.07 1.51 -2.41
C ASN A 13 -8.10 0.35 -1.41
N ARG A 14 -9.21 -0.40 -1.34
CA ARG A 14 -9.33 -1.56 -0.44
C ARG A 14 -8.25 -2.60 -0.76
N GLY A 15 -7.32 -2.81 0.16
CA GLY A 15 -6.40 -3.94 0.11
C GLY A 15 -7.11 -5.25 0.48
N ASP A 16 -6.68 -6.35 -0.12
CA ASP A 16 -6.98 -7.69 0.38
C ASP A 16 -6.11 -8.05 1.61
N ASN A 17 -6.04 -9.33 1.97
CA ASN A 17 -5.28 -9.78 3.15
C ASN A 17 -3.75 -9.62 3.00
N GLU A 18 -3.26 -9.51 1.77
CA GLU A 18 -1.85 -9.27 1.45
C GLU A 18 -1.61 -7.79 1.12
N GLY A 19 -2.61 -6.93 1.32
CA GLY A 19 -2.54 -5.52 0.99
C GLY A 19 -2.60 -5.22 -0.51
N TRP A 20 -2.95 -6.20 -1.36
CA TRP A 20 -3.13 -5.97 -2.78
C TRP A 20 -4.38 -5.13 -3.01
N THR A 21 -4.21 -3.95 -3.58
CA THR A 21 -5.32 -3.09 -4.01
C THR A 21 -5.83 -3.51 -5.40
N PRO A 22 -7.02 -3.07 -5.84
CA PRO A 22 -7.47 -3.24 -7.21
C PRO A 22 -6.45 -2.80 -8.26
N LEU A 23 -5.61 -1.81 -7.94
CA LEU A 23 -4.57 -1.31 -8.83
C LEU A 23 -3.39 -2.31 -8.97
N HIS A 24 -3.00 -3.02 -7.90
CA HIS A 24 -2.01 -4.09 -7.98
C HIS A 24 -2.49 -5.22 -8.89
N ALA A 25 -3.74 -5.67 -8.69
CA ALA A 25 -4.33 -6.73 -9.50
C ALA A 25 -4.41 -6.34 -10.99
N ALA A 26 -4.87 -5.12 -11.30
CA ALA A 26 -4.94 -4.64 -12.67
C ALA A 26 -3.56 -4.52 -13.34
N ALA A 27 -2.54 -4.07 -12.59
CA ALA A 27 -1.16 -3.96 -13.07
C ALA A 27 -0.54 -5.33 -13.35
N SER A 28 -0.69 -6.28 -12.41
CA SER A 28 -0.18 -7.65 -12.54
C SER A 28 -0.79 -8.41 -13.71
N CYS A 29 -2.10 -8.22 -13.95
CA CYS A 29 -2.79 -8.81 -15.09
C CYS A 29 -2.63 -8.04 -16.41
N GLY A 30 -1.89 -6.92 -16.45
CA GLY A 30 -1.66 -6.14 -17.68
C GLY A 30 -2.89 -5.36 -18.18
N PHE A 31 -3.91 -5.13 -17.34
CA PHE A 31 -5.14 -4.45 -17.76
C PHE A 31 -5.01 -2.93 -17.77
N ILE A 32 -4.36 -2.40 -18.82
CA ILE A 32 -4.06 -0.96 -18.98
C ILE A 32 -5.31 -0.07 -18.84
N GLN A 33 -6.40 -0.42 -19.52
CA GLN A 33 -7.60 0.42 -19.51
C GLN A 33 -8.32 0.41 -18.16
N ILE A 34 -8.29 -0.72 -17.45
CA ILE A 34 -8.79 -0.81 -16.07
C ILE A 34 -7.91 0.02 -15.14
N THR A 35 -6.59 -0.07 -15.29
CA THR A 35 -5.62 0.70 -14.49
C THR A 35 -5.85 2.20 -14.63
N LYS A 36 -6.02 2.72 -15.87
CA LYS A 36 -6.36 4.14 -16.09
C LYS A 36 -7.64 4.53 -15.38
N TYR A 37 -8.69 3.74 -15.56
CA TYR A 37 -9.99 4.00 -14.94
C TYR A 37 -9.88 4.06 -13.41
N LEU A 38 -9.17 3.11 -12.78
CA LEU A 38 -8.97 3.10 -11.33
C LEU A 38 -8.21 4.35 -10.86
N ILE A 39 -7.14 4.76 -11.55
CA ILE A 39 -6.37 5.96 -11.22
C ILE A 39 -7.22 7.23 -11.34
N GLU A 40 -8.01 7.35 -12.41
CA GLU A 40 -8.96 8.45 -12.61
C GLU A 40 -10.01 8.54 -11.49
N HIS A 41 -10.32 7.42 -10.84
CA HIS A 41 -11.28 7.32 -9.73
C HIS A 41 -10.61 7.29 -8.35
N GLY A 42 -9.34 7.72 -8.26
CA GLY A 42 -8.66 7.95 -6.99
C GLY A 42 -7.92 6.73 -6.42
N ALA A 43 -7.59 5.74 -7.25
CA ALA A 43 -6.67 4.69 -6.85
C ALA A 43 -5.26 5.26 -6.56
N ARG A 44 -4.70 4.88 -5.41
CA ARG A 44 -3.38 5.31 -4.96
C ARG A 44 -2.30 4.54 -5.72
N VAL A 45 -1.58 5.23 -6.60
CA VAL A 45 -0.45 4.66 -7.36
C VAL A 45 0.75 4.31 -6.47
N GLY A 46 0.83 4.90 -5.27
CA GLY A 46 1.83 4.60 -4.24
C GLY A 46 1.34 3.66 -3.14
N ALA A 47 0.24 2.92 -3.36
CA ALA A 47 -0.15 1.87 -2.43
C ALA A 47 0.93 0.80 -2.37
N VAL A 48 1.16 0.23 -1.18
CA VAL A 48 2.19 -0.79 -0.95
C VAL A 48 1.53 -2.01 -0.32
N ASN A 49 1.79 -3.19 -0.89
CA ASN A 49 1.34 -4.48 -0.34
C ASN A 49 2.26 -4.97 0.79
N SER A 50 1.96 -6.11 1.41
CA SER A 50 2.77 -6.65 2.52
C SER A 50 4.19 -7.05 2.15
N GLU A 51 4.46 -7.27 0.86
CA GLU A 51 5.80 -7.56 0.34
C GLU A 51 6.61 -6.29 0.05
N GLY A 52 6.04 -5.11 0.34
CA GLY A 52 6.68 -3.83 0.06
C GLY A 52 6.58 -3.42 -1.41
N GLU A 53 5.75 -4.07 -2.22
CA GLU A 53 5.59 -3.81 -3.65
C GLU A 53 4.51 -2.76 -3.92
N LEU A 54 4.78 -1.89 -4.89
CA LEU A 54 3.80 -1.00 -5.51
C LEU A 54 3.08 -1.71 -6.67
N PRO A 55 1.95 -1.18 -7.17
CA PRO A 55 1.37 -1.63 -8.42
C PRO A 55 2.37 -1.61 -9.59
N LEU A 56 3.35 -0.70 -9.56
CA LEU A 56 4.42 -0.62 -10.56
C LEU A 56 5.34 -1.85 -10.53
N ASP A 57 5.63 -2.41 -9.36
CA ASP A 57 6.59 -3.51 -9.22
C ASP A 57 6.03 -4.83 -9.73
N VAL A 58 4.70 -5.01 -9.65
CA VAL A 58 4.01 -6.20 -10.13
C VAL A 58 3.59 -6.09 -11.61
N ALA A 59 3.88 -4.97 -12.28
CA ALA A 59 3.49 -4.75 -13.66
C ALA A 59 4.24 -5.70 -14.61
N THR A 60 3.48 -6.38 -15.49
CA THR A 60 4.02 -7.44 -16.36
C THR A 60 4.39 -6.98 -17.78
N GLU A 61 4.02 -5.74 -18.16
CA GLU A 61 4.26 -5.19 -19.51
C GLU A 61 4.88 -3.78 -19.47
N ASP A 62 5.80 -3.50 -20.41
CA ASP A 62 6.43 -2.19 -20.60
C ASP A 62 5.43 -1.03 -20.68
N ALA A 63 4.29 -1.25 -21.32
CA ALA A 63 3.26 -0.23 -21.48
C ALA A 63 2.59 0.12 -20.13
N MET A 64 2.35 -0.88 -19.28
CA MET A 64 1.85 -0.71 -17.92
C MET A 64 2.89 0.02 -17.06
N GLU A 65 4.16 -0.40 -17.14
CA GLU A 65 5.25 0.20 -16.40
C GLU A 65 5.40 1.70 -16.73
N ARG A 66 5.38 2.05 -18.02
CA ARG A 66 5.43 3.45 -18.48
C ARG A 66 4.26 4.28 -17.97
N LEU A 67 3.05 3.71 -17.98
CA LEU A 67 1.86 4.37 -17.47
C LEU A 67 1.99 4.67 -15.97
N LEU A 68 2.32 3.66 -15.17
CA LEU A 68 2.41 3.80 -13.72
C LEU A 68 3.56 4.71 -13.31
N LYS A 69 4.74 4.61 -13.97
CA LYS A 69 5.85 5.56 -13.77
C LYS A 69 5.44 7.00 -14.08
N GLY A 70 4.67 7.20 -15.17
CA GLY A 70 4.13 8.50 -15.54
C GLY A 70 3.21 9.08 -14.47
N GLU A 71 2.27 8.28 -13.96
CA GLU A 71 1.31 8.70 -12.94
C GLU A 71 1.97 8.92 -11.56
N ILE A 72 2.93 8.09 -11.15
CA ILE A 72 3.73 8.28 -9.93
C ILE A 72 4.45 9.64 -9.99
N LYS A 73 5.13 9.93 -11.10
CA LYS A 73 5.82 11.21 -11.30
C LYS A 73 4.85 12.39 -11.30
N LYS A 74 3.73 12.26 -11.98
CA LYS A 74 2.70 13.31 -12.09
C LYS A 74 2.05 13.62 -10.74
N GLN A 75 1.83 12.61 -9.91
CA GLN A 75 1.25 12.76 -8.57
C GLN A 75 2.30 13.14 -7.51
N GLY A 76 3.60 13.15 -7.85
CA GLY A 76 4.68 13.49 -6.92
C GLY A 76 4.86 12.46 -5.81
N VAL A 77 4.57 11.18 -6.08
CA VAL A 77 4.68 10.11 -5.10
C VAL A 77 6.16 9.76 -4.88
N ASP A 78 6.62 9.92 -3.64
CA ASP A 78 7.92 9.43 -3.18
C ASP A 78 7.81 7.92 -2.90
N VAL A 79 8.38 7.12 -3.80
CA VAL A 79 8.31 5.66 -3.74
C VAL A 79 9.07 5.09 -2.54
N ASP A 80 10.17 5.72 -2.12
CA ASP A 80 10.97 5.25 -0.99
C ASP A 80 10.25 5.54 0.32
N LEU A 81 9.60 6.70 0.42
CA LEU A 81 8.73 7.03 1.54
C LEU A 81 7.52 6.08 1.59
N ALA A 82 6.87 5.81 0.45
CA ALA A 82 5.72 4.91 0.38
C ALA A 82 6.04 3.51 0.92
N ARG A 83 7.18 2.93 0.50
CA ARG A 83 7.64 1.60 0.97
C ARG A 83 7.94 1.57 2.46
N ARG A 84 8.32 2.70 3.06
CA ARG A 84 8.64 2.81 4.49
C ARG A 84 7.44 3.22 5.34
N GLU A 85 6.32 3.60 4.73
CA GLU A 85 5.18 4.15 5.47
C GLU A 85 4.56 3.10 6.41
N GLU A 86 4.47 1.84 5.99
CA GLU A 86 3.98 0.75 6.85
C GLU A 86 4.85 0.58 8.12
N GLU A 87 6.17 0.48 7.93
CA GLU A 87 7.14 0.40 9.03
C GLU A 87 7.04 1.64 9.93
N ARG A 88 6.94 2.82 9.34
CA ARG A 88 6.83 4.09 10.06
C ARG A 88 5.56 4.19 10.90
N VAL A 89 4.41 3.81 10.35
CA VAL A 89 3.12 3.82 11.05
C VAL A 89 3.16 2.85 12.23
N MET A 90 3.68 1.65 12.01
CA MET A 90 3.81 0.64 13.06
C MET A 90 4.81 1.05 14.15
N LEU A 91 5.95 1.63 13.79
CA LEU A 91 6.91 2.17 14.76
C LEU A 91 6.32 3.31 15.59
N ALA A 92 5.53 4.19 14.99
CA ALA A 92 4.82 5.24 15.72
C ALA A 92 3.84 4.65 16.74
N ASP A 93 3.12 3.60 16.37
CA ASP A 93 2.20 2.86 17.24
C ASP A 93 2.95 2.18 18.40
N ALA A 94 4.09 1.52 18.12
CA ALA A 94 4.97 0.96 19.15
C ALA A 94 5.41 2.04 20.15
N ASN A 95 5.92 3.17 19.65
CA ASN A 95 6.41 4.26 20.49
C ASN A 95 5.29 4.85 21.36
N ALA A 96 4.06 4.95 20.84
CA ALA A 96 2.91 5.42 21.62
C ALA A 96 2.55 4.47 22.78
N VAL A 97 2.60 3.16 22.54
CA VAL A 97 2.42 2.11 23.56
C VAL A 97 3.51 2.21 24.63
N LEU A 98 4.77 2.43 24.23
CA LEU A 98 5.89 2.62 25.16
C LEU A 98 5.80 3.88 25.99
N ALA A 99 5.24 4.95 25.42
CA ALA A 99 4.91 6.15 26.15
C ALA A 99 3.69 5.98 27.10
N GLY A 100 3.10 4.78 27.19
CA GLY A 100 1.94 4.47 28.04
C GLY A 100 0.63 5.10 27.56
N SER A 101 0.57 5.51 26.28
CA SER A 101 -0.50 6.33 25.72
C SER A 101 -1.22 5.71 24.51
N GLY A 102 -0.72 4.58 24.00
CA GLY A 102 -1.22 3.93 22.79
C GLY A 102 -1.72 2.50 23.01
N VAL A 103 -2.40 1.96 21.99
CA VAL A 103 -2.81 0.55 21.88
C VAL A 103 -2.31 0.04 20.54
N LEU A 104 -1.75 -1.17 20.49
CA LEU A 104 -1.31 -1.75 19.22
C LEU A 104 -2.49 -1.91 18.25
N THR A 105 -2.44 -1.20 17.12
CA THR A 105 -3.48 -1.25 16.09
C THR A 105 -2.97 -1.94 14.81
N PRO A 106 -3.81 -2.77 14.15
CA PRO A 106 -3.47 -3.33 12.86
C PRO A 106 -3.38 -2.25 11.78
N HIS A 107 -2.34 -2.33 10.94
CA HIS A 107 -2.19 -1.49 9.77
C HIS A 107 -3.42 -1.63 8.86
N PRO A 108 -3.97 -0.53 8.31
CA PRO A 108 -5.23 -0.56 7.57
C PRO A 108 -5.26 -1.54 6.40
N ASN A 109 -4.12 -1.69 5.72
CA ASN A 109 -4.01 -2.48 4.49
C ASN A 109 -3.55 -3.92 4.77
N THR A 110 -2.51 -4.12 5.57
CA THR A 110 -1.84 -5.44 5.74
C THR A 110 -2.27 -6.17 7.00
N LYS A 111 -2.98 -5.51 7.91
CA LYS A 111 -3.35 -6.02 9.25
C LYS A 111 -2.16 -6.38 10.16
N ALA A 112 -0.93 -6.17 9.70
CA ALA A 112 0.24 -6.30 10.53
C ALA A 112 0.22 -5.24 11.65
N THR A 113 0.86 -5.55 12.76
CA THR A 113 0.95 -4.68 13.95
C THR A 113 2.39 -4.36 14.23
N ALA A 114 2.65 -3.37 15.08
CA ALA A 114 4.02 -3.03 15.45
C ALA A 114 4.85 -4.18 16.03
N LEU A 115 4.19 -5.18 16.63
CA LEU A 115 4.86 -6.40 17.09
C LEU A 115 5.45 -7.22 15.94
N HIS A 116 4.78 -7.27 14.78
CA HIS A 116 5.29 -7.97 13.59
C HIS A 116 6.58 -7.33 13.09
N VAL A 117 6.61 -6.00 12.98
CA VAL A 117 7.80 -5.25 12.55
C VAL A 117 8.94 -5.39 13.56
N ALA A 118 8.66 -5.23 14.86
CA ALA A 118 9.67 -5.38 15.91
C ALA A 118 10.30 -6.78 15.91
N ALA A 119 9.48 -7.82 15.75
CA ALA A 119 9.94 -9.20 15.65
C ALA A 119 10.77 -9.45 14.37
N ALA A 120 10.32 -8.94 13.22
CA ALA A 120 11.00 -9.13 11.94
C ALA A 120 12.35 -8.40 11.86
N LYS A 121 12.46 -7.22 12.47
CA LYS A 121 13.66 -6.37 12.43
C LYS A 121 14.62 -6.60 13.60
N GLY A 122 14.23 -7.43 14.57
CA GLY A 122 15.04 -7.69 15.76
C GLY A 122 15.20 -6.46 16.65
N TYR A 123 14.16 -5.65 16.80
CA TYR A 123 14.18 -4.49 17.70
C TYR A 123 14.11 -4.96 19.16
N ILE A 124 15.28 -5.06 19.79
CA ILE A 124 15.44 -5.53 21.18
C ILE A 124 15.32 -4.37 22.19
N GLU A 125 15.53 -3.12 21.78
CA GLU A 125 15.75 -1.95 22.66
C GLU A 125 14.48 -1.32 23.26
N VAL A 126 13.49 -2.12 23.64
CA VAL A 126 12.27 -1.64 24.28
C VAL A 126 12.19 -2.01 25.77
N MET A 127 13.16 -2.79 26.26
CA MET A 127 13.25 -3.19 27.66
C MET A 127 14.31 -2.39 28.41
N LYS A 128 14.02 -1.15 28.79
CA LYS A 128 14.62 -0.49 29.96
C LYS A 128 13.59 0.32 30.70
#